data_AF-A0A6P7T062-F1
#
_entry.id   AF-A0A6P7T062-F1
#
_cell.length_a   1.000
_cell.length_b   1.000
_cell.length_c   1.000
_cell.angle_alpha   90.00
_cell.angle_beta   90.00
_cell.angle_gamma   90.00
#
_symmetry.space_group_name_H-M   'P 1'
#
loop_
_entity.id
_entity.type
_entity.pdbx_description
1 polymer ?
#
loop_
_entity_poly.entity_id
_entity_poly.type
_entity_poly.pdbx_seq_one_letter_code
_entity_poly.pdbx_strand_id
1 'polypeptide(L)'
;MLAWFSNDITTCWLLNTPLWVLFLLFGRCSAYGKQIENCATLQGVWYNQLGSQLILSGHKHGTLEGEYRTSVEVEIGDAGHSHSIVVGTAPKSPGAAFGFSVVWSHGRSTTIWTGQCVVCLGGHEKLLTTWLLHSQASSCDDKWKSNRIGRDIFTRYEQKPGPRKEKDTHVPERPSNYSSSSDKSMKPLVKLSNLPESWEPLLRESTDTRWKKYDSHGFYRNFAKRKPNRLSSAGKERHPQHRPAAAMKSATPPCKLEGTWYNELGSEVILKQDNAGIIKGEYRTAVEQSPGAAGNTHSLVHGIGNFHEPNSTFGFHVVWRNGESVTGFVGQCHSTCALEQMDTLEMRWILWQSIDKCQDHWRSTLYGVNTFTRYEQAAGPRKAENVHVPNRAGEDIKPIEPISASCCHGASFLSLLFILLLVAL
;
A
#
# COMPACT_ATOMS: atom_id res chain seq x y z
N MET A 1 68.84 49.04 33.76
CA MET A 1 68.80 47.56 33.73
C MET A 1 67.42 47.14 34.21
N LEU A 2 66.89 46.06 33.64
CA LEU A 2 65.48 45.65 33.63
C LEU A 2 64.77 45.57 35.00
N ALA A 3 63.50 46.01 34.96
CA ALA A 3 62.28 45.61 35.69
C ALA A 3 62.35 45.14 37.17
N TRP A 4 61.41 45.65 37.98
CA TRP A 4 60.39 44.88 38.73
C TRP A 4 59.40 45.85 39.45
N PHE A 5 58.08 45.58 39.31
CA PHE A 5 56.92 45.73 40.25
C PHE A 5 56.76 47.06 41.06
N SER A 6 55.59 47.68 41.28
CA SER A 6 54.19 47.22 41.44
C SER A 6 53.25 48.44 41.66
N ASN A 7 51.97 48.24 41.38
CA ASN A 7 50.76 48.83 42.00
C ASN A 7 50.39 50.33 41.89
N ASP A 8 49.42 50.57 41.01
CA ASP A 8 48.00 50.85 41.32
C ASP A 8 47.53 52.20 41.92
N ILE A 9 46.31 52.57 41.49
CA ILE A 9 45.27 53.43 42.10
C ILE A 9 45.03 54.86 41.53
N THR A 10 43.82 54.96 40.92
CA THR A 10 42.88 56.11 40.77
C THR A 10 43.22 57.22 39.78
N THR A 11 42.32 57.73 38.92
CA THR A 11 40.85 57.65 38.75
C THR A 11 40.50 58.43 37.47
N CYS A 12 39.53 57.97 36.67
CA CYS A 12 38.55 58.86 36.03
C CYS A 12 37.39 58.09 35.35
N TRP A 13 36.21 58.30 35.93
CA TRP A 13 34.86 58.31 35.34
C TRP A 13 34.27 57.02 34.77
N LEU A 14 33.57 56.33 35.69
CA LEU A 14 32.36 55.58 35.44
C LEU A 14 31.29 56.48 34.78
N LEU A 15 30.85 56.11 33.57
CA LEU A 15 29.51 56.40 33.08
C LEU A 15 28.79 55.06 32.90
N ASN A 16 28.05 54.75 33.96
CA ASN A 16 26.96 53.82 34.14
C ASN A 16 26.26 53.35 32.85
N THR A 17 26.74 52.27 32.22
CA THR A 17 25.92 51.46 31.31
C THR A 17 25.49 50.21 32.07
N PRO A 18 24.21 50.06 32.37
CA PRO A 18 23.77 48.94 33.17
C PRO A 18 23.83 47.65 32.34
N LEU A 19 24.22 46.55 33.00
CA LEU A 19 24.45 45.22 32.41
C LEU A 19 23.29 44.64 31.58
N TRP A 20 22.09 45.23 31.64
CA TRP A 20 20.97 44.86 30.78
C TRP A 20 21.09 45.36 29.34
N VAL A 21 21.92 46.37 29.04
CA VAL A 21 22.13 46.87 27.66
C VAL A 21 22.99 45.90 26.84
N LEU A 22 23.92 45.16 27.46
CA LEU A 22 24.69 44.10 26.79
C LEU A 22 23.82 42.88 26.43
N PHE A 23 22.73 42.64 27.17
CA PHE A 23 21.75 41.59 26.86
C PHE A 23 20.88 41.93 25.63
N LEU A 24 20.77 43.23 25.28
CA LEU A 24 20.03 43.68 24.10
C LEU A 24 20.86 43.69 22.80
N LEU A 25 22.20 43.62 22.89
CA LEU A 25 23.09 43.63 21.72
C LEU A 25 23.65 42.26 21.32
N PHE A 26 23.59 41.25 22.20
CA PHE A 26 23.98 39.86 21.88
C PHE A 26 22.90 38.82 22.20
N GLY A 27 21.67 39.25 22.50
CA GLY A 27 20.53 38.42 22.91
C GLY A 27 19.66 37.87 21.77
N ARG A 28 20.21 37.65 20.58
CA ARG A 28 19.56 36.80 19.56
C ARG A 28 20.47 35.64 19.20
N CYS A 29 20.65 34.74 20.16
CA CYS A 29 20.75 33.34 19.78
C CYS A 29 19.36 32.96 19.26
N SER A 30 19.09 33.26 17.98
CA SER A 30 18.03 32.59 17.26
C SER A 30 18.39 31.12 17.35
N ALA A 31 17.74 30.40 18.25
CA ALA A 31 17.52 28.99 18.04
C ALA A 31 16.74 28.90 16.72
N TYR A 32 17.45 28.87 15.60
CA TYR A 32 17.01 28.23 14.38
C TYR A 32 16.88 26.74 14.73
N GLY A 33 15.89 26.42 15.57
CA GLY A 33 15.31 25.10 15.56
C GLY A 33 14.84 24.92 14.13
N LYS A 34 15.53 24.05 13.39
CA LYS A 34 15.19 23.68 12.02
C LYS A 34 13.70 23.40 12.01
N GLN A 35 12.90 24.33 11.50
CA GLN A 35 11.46 24.17 11.39
C GLN A 35 11.30 22.96 10.48
N ILE A 36 10.90 21.82 11.03
CA ILE A 36 10.63 20.63 10.23
C ILE A 36 9.47 21.03 9.35
N GLU A 37 9.74 21.23 8.07
CA GLU A 37 8.70 21.46 7.08
C GLU A 37 7.74 20.27 7.15
N ASN A 38 6.47 20.57 7.45
CA ASN A 38 5.43 19.55 7.52
C ASN A 38 5.43 18.72 6.23
N CYS A 39 5.33 17.41 6.34
CA CYS A 39 5.35 16.46 5.22
C CYS A 39 6.64 16.46 4.39
N ALA A 40 7.73 17.10 4.83
CA ALA A 40 9.04 16.96 4.19
C ALA A 40 9.64 15.55 4.37
N THR A 41 9.20 14.82 5.39
CA THR A 41 9.60 13.43 5.60
C THR A 41 8.49 12.61 6.24
N LEU A 42 8.33 11.36 5.79
CA LEU A 42 7.46 10.39 6.46
C LEU A 42 8.20 9.66 7.60
N GLN A 43 9.52 9.83 7.72
CA GLN A 43 10.34 9.17 8.73
C GLN A 43 9.84 9.51 10.15
N GLY A 44 9.97 8.55 11.06
CA GLY A 44 9.62 8.70 12.47
C GLY A 44 8.38 7.91 12.86
N VAL A 45 7.80 8.27 14.00
CA VAL A 45 6.68 7.54 14.61
C VAL A 45 5.36 8.19 14.23
N TRP A 46 4.36 7.35 14.04
CA TRP A 46 3.00 7.68 13.64
C TRP A 46 2.01 6.80 14.41
N TYR A 47 0.86 7.35 14.79
CA TYR A 47 -0.18 6.65 15.54
C TYR A 47 -1.53 6.81 14.86
N ASN A 48 -2.29 5.73 14.73
CA ASN A 48 -3.64 5.80 14.16
C ASN A 48 -4.74 5.89 15.23
N GLN A 49 -5.96 6.13 14.78
CA GLN A 49 -7.16 6.26 15.62
C GLN A 49 -7.57 4.97 16.37
N LEU A 50 -6.92 3.84 16.07
CA LEU A 50 -7.14 2.55 16.74
C LEU A 50 -6.10 2.28 17.85
N GLY A 51 -5.06 3.13 17.96
CA GLY A 51 -3.97 2.95 18.93
C GLY A 51 -2.75 2.22 18.37
N SER A 52 -2.76 1.85 17.08
CA SER A 52 -1.62 1.21 16.41
C SER A 52 -0.45 2.19 16.22
N GLN A 53 0.77 1.66 16.23
CA GLN A 53 2.02 2.41 16.05
C GLN A 53 2.69 2.00 14.74
N LEU A 54 3.00 2.98 13.90
CA LEU A 54 3.78 2.86 12.67
C LEU A 54 5.11 3.60 12.87
N ILE A 55 6.23 2.94 12.62
CA ILE A 55 7.57 3.52 12.73
C ILE A 55 8.25 3.41 11.38
N LEU A 56 8.60 4.53 10.77
CA LEU A 56 9.20 4.59 9.45
C LEU A 56 10.68 4.98 9.54
N SER A 57 11.55 4.15 8.97
CA SER A 57 13.02 4.24 9.09
C SER A 57 13.64 5.26 8.13
N GLY A 58 12.92 5.68 7.10
CA GLY A 58 13.36 6.67 6.10
C GLY A 58 13.33 6.13 4.67
N HIS A 59 13.48 7.04 3.70
CA HIS A 59 13.32 6.77 2.28
C HIS A 59 14.68 6.55 1.59
N LYS A 60 15.01 5.32 1.20
CA LYS A 60 16.16 5.08 0.30
C LYS A 60 15.63 4.85 -1.12
N HIS A 61 15.99 5.73 -2.05
CA HIS A 61 15.65 5.58 -3.48
C HIS A 61 14.14 5.38 -3.76
N GLY A 62 13.26 6.02 -2.98
CA GLY A 62 11.81 5.93 -3.17
C GLY A 62 11.16 4.70 -2.54
N THR A 63 11.90 3.89 -1.78
CA THR A 63 11.35 2.83 -0.93
C THR A 63 10.97 3.37 0.44
N LEU A 64 10.00 2.71 1.07
CA LEU A 64 9.56 2.96 2.43
C LEU A 64 9.74 1.68 3.25
N GLU A 65 10.43 1.78 4.38
CA GLU A 65 10.69 0.66 5.29
C GLU A 65 10.38 1.06 6.73
N GLY A 66 10.01 0.07 7.55
CA GLY A 66 9.64 0.33 8.93
C GLY A 66 9.10 -0.87 9.69
N GLU A 67 8.43 -0.57 10.80
CA GLU A 67 7.75 -1.55 11.65
C GLU A 67 6.32 -1.09 11.96
N TYR A 68 5.39 -2.02 12.00
CA TYR A 68 4.00 -1.81 12.37
C TYR A 68 3.64 -2.63 13.61
N ARG A 69 2.94 -2.02 14.56
CA ARG A 69 2.39 -2.66 15.76
C ARG A 69 0.91 -2.36 15.80
N THR A 70 0.08 -3.37 15.58
CA THR A 70 -1.37 -3.19 15.56
C THR A 70 -1.95 -3.24 16.97
N SER A 71 -2.90 -2.35 17.26
CA SER A 71 -3.69 -2.38 18.50
C SER A 71 -5.02 -3.14 18.35
N VAL A 72 -5.26 -3.76 17.19
CA VAL A 72 -6.45 -4.58 16.92
C VAL A 72 -6.11 -5.83 16.12
N GLU A 73 -6.88 -6.89 16.34
CA GLU A 73 -6.90 -8.10 15.53
C GLU A 73 -8.32 -8.70 15.57
N VAL A 74 -8.66 -9.57 14.60
CA VAL A 74 -10.00 -10.20 14.55
C VAL A 74 -10.05 -11.35 15.55
N GLU A 75 -9.13 -12.29 15.41
CA GLU A 75 -8.89 -13.36 16.36
C GLU A 75 -7.50 -13.23 16.98
N ILE A 76 -7.35 -13.81 18.17
CA ILE A 76 -6.09 -13.73 18.91
C ILE A 76 -4.97 -14.44 18.13
N GLY A 77 -3.92 -13.68 17.79
CA GLY A 77 -2.77 -14.19 17.05
C GLY A 77 -2.85 -13.98 15.52
N ASP A 78 -3.92 -13.38 15.01
CA ASP A 78 -4.03 -13.01 13.59
C ASP A 78 -2.95 -12.00 13.19
N ALA A 79 -2.57 -11.10 14.11
CA ALA A 79 -1.49 -10.15 13.90
C ALA A 79 -0.09 -10.78 14.05
N GLY A 80 -0.01 -12.02 14.54
CA GLY A 80 1.24 -12.65 14.97
C GLY A 80 1.58 -12.36 16.43
N HIS A 81 2.87 -12.47 16.79
CA HIS A 81 3.35 -12.31 18.18
C HIS A 81 4.40 -11.20 18.33
N SER A 82 4.84 -10.60 17.23
CA SER A 82 5.84 -9.54 17.19
C SER A 82 5.34 -8.36 16.36
N HIS A 83 6.12 -7.28 16.32
CA HIS A 83 5.92 -6.25 15.32
C HIS A 83 6.05 -6.86 13.91
N SER A 84 5.37 -6.23 12.95
CA SER A 84 5.41 -6.64 11.55
C SER A 84 6.28 -5.68 10.75
N ILE A 85 6.95 -6.19 9.72
CA ILE A 85 7.78 -5.37 8.83
C ILE A 85 6.90 -4.59 7.87
N VAL A 86 7.23 -3.31 7.69
CA VAL A 86 6.60 -2.41 6.73
C VAL A 86 7.50 -2.31 5.51
N VAL A 87 6.93 -2.53 4.32
CA VAL A 87 7.61 -2.35 3.04
C VAL A 87 6.69 -1.61 2.09
N GLY A 88 7.19 -0.56 1.45
CA GLY A 88 6.39 0.30 0.62
C GLY A 88 7.21 1.20 -0.30
N THR A 89 6.54 2.22 -0.83
CA THR A 89 7.12 3.22 -1.71
C THR A 89 6.62 4.61 -1.32
N ALA A 90 7.52 5.58 -1.37
CA ALA A 90 7.24 6.97 -1.12
C ALA A 90 8.21 7.82 -1.93
N PRO A 91 7.74 8.57 -2.94
CA PRO A 91 8.58 9.51 -3.66
C PRO A 91 9.16 10.57 -2.73
N LYS A 92 10.29 11.16 -3.13
CA LYS A 92 10.99 12.16 -2.30
C LYS A 92 10.27 13.52 -2.26
N SER A 93 9.28 13.75 -3.11
CA SER A 93 8.52 14.99 -3.16
C SER A 93 7.65 15.13 -1.90
N PRO A 94 7.74 16.26 -1.17
CA PRO A 94 6.84 16.53 -0.05
C PRO A 94 5.38 16.42 -0.48
N GLY A 95 4.57 15.73 0.33
CA GLY A 95 3.17 15.51 0.03
C GLY A 95 2.90 14.61 -1.19
N ALA A 96 3.88 13.87 -1.70
CA ALA A 96 3.62 12.84 -2.70
C ALA A 96 2.74 11.71 -2.15
N ALA A 97 1.96 11.09 -3.02
CA ALA A 97 1.25 9.86 -2.70
C ALA A 97 2.26 8.74 -2.39
N PHE A 98 1.98 7.97 -1.34
CA PHE A 98 2.80 6.86 -0.88
C PHE A 98 1.93 5.63 -0.62
N GLY A 99 2.56 4.46 -0.56
CA GLY A 99 1.88 3.26 -0.10
C GLY A 99 2.83 2.30 0.61
N PHE A 100 2.28 1.50 1.51
CA PHE A 100 3.04 0.49 2.23
C PHE A 100 2.20 -0.74 2.54
N SER A 101 2.88 -1.87 2.68
CA SER A 101 2.30 -3.18 2.95
C SER A 101 2.79 -3.70 4.30
N VAL A 102 1.94 -4.49 4.96
CA VAL A 102 2.28 -5.32 6.11
C VAL A 102 1.75 -6.72 5.88
N VAL A 103 2.61 -7.72 6.05
CA VAL A 103 2.24 -9.14 6.01
C VAL A 103 2.06 -9.65 7.43
N TRP A 104 0.91 -10.24 7.72
CA TRP A 104 0.52 -10.74 9.03
C TRP A 104 0.66 -12.25 9.12
N SER A 105 1.04 -12.73 10.31
CA SER A 105 1.03 -14.16 10.66
C SER A 105 1.61 -15.05 9.55
N HIS A 106 2.82 -14.73 9.10
CA HIS A 106 3.53 -15.46 8.03
C HIS A 106 2.73 -15.58 6.72
N GLY A 107 2.02 -14.52 6.30
CA GLY A 107 1.33 -14.52 4.99
C GLY A 107 -0.06 -15.12 4.99
N ARG A 108 -0.68 -15.28 6.17
CA ARG A 108 -2.11 -15.61 6.29
C ARG A 108 -3.01 -14.42 5.95
N SER A 109 -2.51 -13.20 6.09
CA SER A 109 -3.15 -12.03 5.52
C SER A 109 -2.13 -10.93 5.24
N THR A 110 -2.48 -10.01 4.34
CA THR A 110 -1.68 -8.85 4.01
C THR A 110 -2.57 -7.63 3.97
N THR A 111 -2.11 -6.52 4.56
CA THR A 111 -2.77 -5.22 4.41
C THR A 111 -1.88 -4.29 3.62
N ILE A 112 -2.47 -3.57 2.67
CA ILE A 112 -1.86 -2.44 1.97
C ILE A 112 -2.53 -1.15 2.43
N TRP A 113 -1.75 -0.07 2.52
CA TRP A 113 -2.23 1.29 2.70
C TRP A 113 -1.75 2.13 1.53
N THR A 114 -2.64 2.96 0.99
CA THR A 114 -2.27 4.03 0.06
C THR A 114 -2.76 5.36 0.62
N GLY A 115 -1.98 6.41 0.45
CA GLY A 115 -2.26 7.66 1.10
C GLY A 115 -1.32 8.79 0.73
N GLN A 116 -1.46 9.89 1.47
CA GLN A 116 -0.64 11.08 1.31
C GLN A 116 -0.46 11.77 2.66
N CYS A 117 0.71 12.38 2.86
CA CYS A 117 0.92 13.28 3.97
C CYS A 117 0.35 14.65 3.62
N VAL A 118 -0.54 15.15 4.46
CA VAL A 118 -1.15 16.47 4.30
C VAL A 118 -1.16 17.23 5.61
N VAL A 119 -1.14 18.56 5.50
CA VAL A 119 -1.36 19.45 6.65
C VAL A 119 -2.82 19.83 6.68
N CYS A 120 -3.52 19.46 7.75
CA CYS A 120 -4.92 19.80 7.93
C CYS A 120 -5.08 21.03 8.83
N LEU A 121 -6.32 21.49 9.01
CA LEU A 121 -6.65 22.53 10.00
C LEU A 121 -6.04 22.18 11.37
N GLY A 122 -5.34 23.15 11.96
CA GLY A 122 -4.52 22.97 13.16
C GLY A 122 -3.00 22.89 12.90
N GLY A 123 -2.56 22.87 11.64
CA GLY A 123 -1.13 23.02 11.28
C GLY A 123 -0.27 21.77 11.51
N HIS A 124 -0.88 20.67 11.94
CA HIS A 124 -0.20 19.39 12.15
C HIS A 124 -0.31 18.50 10.91
N GLU A 125 0.80 17.86 10.56
CA GLU A 125 0.83 16.83 9.52
C GLU A 125 0.04 15.57 9.93
N LYS A 126 -0.65 14.99 8.94
CA LYS A 126 -1.40 13.75 9.07
C LYS A 126 -1.14 12.88 7.85
N LEU A 127 -1.05 11.57 8.07
CA LEU A 127 -1.14 10.61 6.97
C LEU A 127 -2.59 10.22 6.80
N LEU A 128 -3.20 10.60 5.69
CA LEU A 128 -4.52 10.14 5.31
C LEU A 128 -4.35 8.91 4.44
N THR A 129 -4.92 7.79 4.85
CA THR A 129 -4.73 6.52 4.16
C THR A 129 -6.03 5.73 4.05
N THR A 130 -6.24 5.10 2.91
CA THR A 130 -7.20 3.99 2.76
C THR A 130 -6.40 2.70 2.76
N TRP A 131 -6.94 1.65 3.38
CA TRP A 131 -6.31 0.35 3.42
C TRP A 131 -7.19 -0.75 2.87
N LEU A 132 -6.55 -1.78 2.32
CA LEU A 132 -7.19 -3.02 1.92
C LEU A 132 -6.45 -4.19 2.55
N LEU A 133 -7.19 -5.02 3.29
CA LEU A 133 -6.71 -6.26 3.89
C LEU A 133 -7.23 -7.44 3.09
N HIS A 134 -6.32 -8.31 2.67
CA HIS A 134 -6.62 -9.59 2.05
C HIS A 134 -6.25 -10.73 2.99
N SER A 135 -7.25 -11.54 3.37
CA SER A 135 -7.08 -12.80 4.10
C SER A 135 -6.92 -13.95 3.12
N GLN A 136 -5.98 -14.85 3.41
CA GLN A 136 -5.78 -16.06 2.64
C GLN A 136 -7.09 -16.85 2.53
N ALA A 137 -7.49 -17.19 1.31
CA ALA A 137 -8.57 -18.11 1.05
C ALA A 137 -8.01 -19.54 0.99
N SER A 138 -8.61 -20.45 1.75
CA SER A 138 -8.32 -21.88 1.71
C SER A 138 -8.92 -22.58 0.49
N SER A 139 -9.95 -21.99 -0.11
CA SER A 139 -10.67 -22.53 -1.25
C SER A 139 -11.14 -21.42 -2.17
N CYS A 140 -11.54 -21.78 -3.39
CA CYS A 140 -12.08 -20.82 -4.36
C CYS A 140 -13.41 -20.23 -3.90
N ASP A 141 -14.21 -21.02 -3.17
CA ASP A 141 -15.50 -20.59 -2.61
C ASP A 141 -15.34 -19.58 -1.46
N ASP A 142 -14.17 -19.51 -0.83
CA ASP A 142 -13.90 -18.58 0.26
C ASP A 142 -13.38 -17.21 -0.21
N LYS A 143 -12.98 -17.09 -1.49
CA LYS A 143 -12.32 -15.88 -2.03
C LYS A 143 -13.17 -14.62 -1.92
N TRP A 144 -14.49 -14.75 -2.11
CA TRP A 144 -15.39 -13.60 -2.16
C TRP A 144 -15.39 -12.80 -0.85
N LYS A 145 -15.12 -13.47 0.28
CA LYS A 145 -15.07 -12.86 1.63
C LYS A 145 -13.66 -12.54 2.11
N SER A 146 -12.63 -12.70 1.28
CA SER A 146 -11.24 -12.52 1.69
C SER A 146 -10.83 -11.07 1.95
N ASN A 147 -11.69 -10.08 1.68
CA ASN A 147 -11.25 -8.69 1.60
C ASN A 147 -12.01 -7.79 2.54
N ARG A 148 -11.25 -6.93 3.22
CA ARG A 148 -11.78 -5.84 4.04
C ARG A 148 -11.14 -4.53 3.57
N ILE A 149 -11.89 -3.45 3.68
CA ILE A 149 -11.43 -2.11 3.32
C ILE A 149 -11.75 -1.17 4.47
N GLY A 150 -10.90 -0.18 4.69
CA GLY A 150 -11.13 0.84 5.69
C GLY A 150 -10.17 2.00 5.54
N ARG A 151 -10.14 2.88 6.54
CA ARG A 151 -9.38 4.12 6.50
C ARG A 151 -8.67 4.31 7.82
N ASP A 152 -7.40 4.70 7.74
CA ASP A 152 -6.60 5.08 8.89
C ASP A 152 -6.08 6.51 8.73
N ILE A 153 -6.10 7.25 9.84
CA ILE A 153 -5.52 8.59 9.95
C ILE A 153 -4.39 8.51 10.95
N PHE A 154 -3.16 8.65 10.46
CA PHE A 154 -2.00 8.65 11.34
C PHE A 154 -1.57 10.07 11.71
N THR A 155 -1.20 10.25 12.96
CA THR A 155 -0.71 11.50 13.55
C THR A 155 0.63 11.28 14.24
N ARG A 156 1.41 12.35 14.42
CA ARG A 156 2.67 12.28 15.19
C ARG A 156 2.48 12.10 16.69
N TYR A 157 1.31 12.44 17.19
CA TYR A 157 0.93 12.27 18.58
C TYR A 157 0.01 11.07 18.75
N GLU A 158 0.06 10.47 19.93
CA GLU A 158 -0.76 9.33 20.30
C GLU A 158 -2.24 9.74 20.45
N GLN A 159 -3.14 9.01 19.77
CA GLN A 159 -4.59 9.26 19.84
C GLN A 159 -5.29 8.32 20.83
N LYS A 160 -4.77 7.08 20.98
CA LYS A 160 -5.26 6.05 21.90
C LYS A 160 -4.10 5.20 22.41
N PRO A 161 -4.21 4.64 23.62
CA PRO A 161 -3.29 3.61 24.11
C PRO A 161 -3.23 2.42 23.15
N GLY A 162 -2.08 1.76 23.12
CA GLY A 162 -1.86 0.55 22.33
C GLY A 162 -0.41 0.07 22.44
N PRO A 163 -0.01 -0.92 21.63
CA PRO A 163 1.35 -1.46 21.67
C PRO A 163 2.41 -0.45 21.23
N ARG A 164 3.54 -0.48 21.92
CA ARG A 164 4.62 0.51 21.81
C ARG A 164 5.98 -0.19 21.78
N LYS A 165 6.81 0.20 20.81
CA LYS A 165 8.20 -0.27 20.69
C LYS A 165 8.99 -0.02 21.97
N GLU A 166 8.86 1.17 22.54
CA GLU A 166 9.55 1.59 23.76
C GLU A 166 9.15 0.81 25.02
N LYS A 167 7.98 0.15 25.00
CA LYS A 167 7.50 -0.71 26.09
C LYS A 167 7.63 -2.21 25.76
N ASP A 168 8.30 -2.54 24.66
CA ASP A 168 8.42 -3.90 24.12
C ASP A 168 7.06 -4.63 23.97
N THR A 169 6.03 -3.87 23.60
CA THR A 169 4.70 -4.44 23.27
C THR A 169 4.51 -4.40 21.76
N HIS A 170 3.81 -5.39 21.22
CA HIS A 170 3.84 -5.67 19.78
C HIS A 170 2.46 -5.79 19.13
N VAL A 171 1.59 -6.54 19.77
CA VAL A 171 0.22 -6.88 19.34
C VAL A 171 -0.73 -6.62 20.52
N PRO A 172 -2.06 -6.65 20.32
CA PRO A 172 -3.02 -6.35 21.39
C PRO A 172 -2.81 -7.26 22.59
N GLU A 173 -2.90 -6.70 23.81
CA GLU A 173 -2.75 -7.48 25.03
C GLU A 173 -3.87 -8.52 25.17
N ARG A 174 -3.48 -9.74 25.53
CA ARG A 174 -4.40 -10.85 25.80
C ARG A 174 -5.16 -10.56 27.11
N PRO A 175 -6.49 -10.46 27.11
CA PRO A 175 -7.23 -10.35 28.37
C PRO A 175 -7.00 -11.63 29.19
N SER A 176 -6.68 -11.50 30.48
CA SER A 176 -6.41 -12.61 31.40
C SER A 176 -7.56 -13.63 31.52
N ASN A 177 -8.78 -13.23 31.16
CA ASN A 177 -10.00 -14.07 31.20
C ASN A 177 -10.39 -14.67 29.84
N TYR A 178 -9.57 -14.55 28.80
CA TYR A 178 -9.89 -15.08 27.48
C TYR A 178 -9.49 -16.56 27.36
N SER A 179 -10.46 -17.46 27.55
CA SER A 179 -10.32 -18.86 27.15
C SER A 179 -10.38 -18.95 25.62
N SER A 180 -9.40 -19.61 24.98
CA SER A 180 -9.40 -19.86 23.53
C SER A 180 -10.67 -20.58 23.10
N SER A 181 -11.65 -19.82 22.59
CA SER A 181 -12.93 -20.33 22.11
C SER A 181 -12.82 -20.59 20.61
N SER A 182 -12.20 -21.72 20.23
CA SER A 182 -12.21 -22.25 18.87
C SER A 182 -13.58 -22.81 18.44
N ASP A 183 -14.69 -22.19 18.87
CA ASP A 183 -16.05 -22.63 18.52
C ASP A 183 -17.11 -21.54 18.77
N LYS A 184 -17.03 -20.42 18.05
CA LYS A 184 -18.19 -19.53 17.87
C LYS A 184 -18.34 -19.19 16.41
N SER A 185 -19.16 -19.99 15.73
CA SER A 185 -19.87 -19.56 14.54
C SER A 185 -20.38 -18.12 14.73
N MET A 186 -20.16 -17.27 13.73
CA MET A 186 -20.73 -15.91 13.69
C MET A 186 -22.23 -15.99 13.95
N LYS A 187 -22.66 -15.69 15.17
CA LYS A 187 -24.06 -15.38 15.44
C LYS A 187 -24.31 -13.99 14.85
N PRO A 188 -25.32 -13.82 13.99
CA PRO A 188 -25.64 -12.51 13.42
C PRO A 188 -25.80 -11.49 14.54
N LEU A 189 -25.02 -10.41 14.47
CA LEU A 189 -25.29 -9.21 15.25
C LEU A 189 -26.59 -8.64 14.67
N VAL A 190 -27.68 -8.76 15.44
CA VAL A 190 -29.08 -8.43 15.12
C VAL A 190 -29.85 -9.57 14.42
N LYS A 191 -30.83 -10.15 15.13
CA LYS A 191 -31.93 -10.87 14.48
C LYS A 191 -32.81 -9.84 13.77
N LEU A 192 -33.17 -10.07 12.51
CA LEU A 192 -34.07 -9.21 11.74
C LEU A 192 -35.37 -8.83 12.48
N SER A 193 -35.79 -9.65 13.43
CA SER A 193 -36.96 -9.43 14.29
C SER A 193 -36.84 -8.26 15.28
N ASN A 194 -35.66 -7.66 15.42
CA ASN A 194 -35.37 -6.66 16.46
C ASN A 194 -35.12 -5.25 15.89
N LEU A 195 -35.47 -4.99 14.63
CA LEU A 195 -35.45 -3.65 14.07
C LEU A 195 -36.74 -2.88 14.43
N PRO A 196 -36.68 -1.59 14.77
CA PRO A 196 -37.88 -0.79 15.02
C PRO A 196 -38.74 -0.66 13.74
N GLU A 197 -40.06 -0.81 13.88
CA GLU A 197 -41.07 -0.63 12.81
C GLU A 197 -40.96 0.71 12.04
N SER A 198 -40.27 1.71 12.62
CA SER A 198 -40.10 3.04 12.02
C SER A 198 -39.13 3.09 10.83
N TRP A 199 -38.48 1.98 10.46
CA TRP A 199 -37.53 1.91 9.33
C TRP A 199 -38.13 1.29 8.05
N GLU A 200 -39.36 0.79 8.07
CA GLU A 200 -40.00 0.19 6.89
C GLU A 200 -40.17 1.13 5.67
N PRO A 201 -40.36 2.45 5.79
CA PRO A 201 -40.50 3.32 4.62
C PRO A 201 -39.21 3.51 3.81
N LEU A 202 -38.04 3.44 4.45
CA LEU A 202 -36.73 3.69 3.81
C LEU A 202 -36.16 2.49 3.05
N LEU A 203 -36.71 1.28 3.28
CA LEU A 203 -36.40 0.09 2.48
C LEU A 203 -37.27 -0.01 1.22
N ARG A 204 -38.38 0.71 1.15
CA ARG A 204 -39.34 0.62 0.05
C ARG A 204 -38.96 1.50 -1.15
N GLU A 205 -38.18 2.56 -0.96
CA GLU A 205 -37.69 3.42 -2.06
C GLU A 205 -36.46 2.85 -2.81
N SER A 206 -35.72 1.89 -2.24
CA SER A 206 -34.56 1.29 -2.93
C SER A 206 -34.90 0.09 -3.83
N THR A 207 -36.19 -0.26 -3.95
CA THR A 207 -36.63 -1.46 -4.70
C THR A 207 -37.43 -1.15 -5.96
N ASP A 208 -37.66 0.12 -6.29
CA ASP A 208 -38.37 0.50 -7.52
C ASP A 208 -37.44 1.15 -8.55
N THR A 209 -36.58 0.32 -9.16
CA THR A 209 -36.17 0.50 -10.56
C THR A 209 -35.99 -0.87 -11.22
N ARG A 210 -37.10 -1.39 -11.75
CA ARG A 210 -37.22 -2.27 -12.92
C ARG A 210 -35.97 -3.11 -13.30
N TRP A 211 -35.70 -4.16 -12.53
CA TRP A 211 -34.98 -5.35 -13.02
C TRP A 211 -35.94 -6.54 -13.06
N LYS A 212 -36.02 -7.20 -14.22
CA LYS A 212 -36.90 -8.37 -14.42
C LYS A 212 -36.55 -9.46 -13.42
N LYS A 213 -37.55 -9.82 -12.61
CA LYS A 213 -37.56 -10.87 -11.60
C LYS A 213 -37.31 -12.24 -12.24
N TYR A 214 -36.13 -12.83 -12.02
CA TYR A 214 -35.97 -14.28 -12.04
C TYR A 214 -36.32 -14.78 -10.64
N ASP A 215 -37.51 -15.37 -10.49
CA ASP A 215 -37.99 -15.93 -9.23
C ASP A 215 -37.14 -17.16 -8.83
N SER A 216 -36.46 -17.07 -7.69
CA SER A 216 -35.64 -18.12 -7.07
C SER A 216 -36.45 -19.13 -6.24
N HIS A 217 -37.78 -19.13 -6.35
CA HIS A 217 -38.67 -20.10 -5.69
C HIS A 217 -39.07 -21.25 -6.62
N GLY A 218 -38.08 -22.02 -7.09
CA GLY A 218 -38.31 -23.22 -7.92
C GLY A 218 -37.34 -24.38 -7.72
N PHE A 219 -36.26 -24.23 -6.94
CA PHE A 219 -35.14 -25.20 -6.96
C PHE A 219 -35.00 -26.11 -5.73
N TYR A 220 -35.87 -26.01 -4.73
CA TYR A 220 -35.84 -26.86 -3.52
C TYR A 220 -37.09 -27.74 -3.36
N ARG A 221 -37.55 -28.42 -4.41
CA ARG A 221 -38.43 -29.58 -4.28
C ARG A 221 -38.24 -30.50 -5.49
N ASN A 222 -37.23 -31.37 -5.48
CA ASN A 222 -37.21 -32.63 -6.27
C ASN A 222 -35.98 -33.53 -6.03
N PHE A 223 -35.50 -33.66 -4.79
CA PHE A 223 -34.57 -34.76 -4.42
C PHE A 223 -35.01 -35.46 -3.14
N ALA A 224 -36.21 -36.03 -3.18
CA ALA A 224 -36.59 -37.11 -2.27
C ALA A 224 -37.73 -37.89 -2.91
N LYS A 225 -37.41 -39.09 -3.43
CA LYS A 225 -38.27 -40.26 -3.74
C LYS A 225 -37.94 -40.87 -5.10
N ARG A 226 -36.95 -41.78 -5.14
CA ARG A 226 -37.00 -42.96 -6.01
C ARG A 226 -36.44 -44.17 -5.26
N LYS A 227 -37.31 -45.15 -5.02
CA LYS A 227 -36.96 -46.51 -4.56
C LYS A 227 -36.27 -47.27 -5.70
N PRO A 228 -35.36 -48.21 -5.42
CA PRO A 228 -34.72 -49.02 -6.44
C PRO A 228 -35.62 -50.19 -6.85
N ASN A 229 -35.83 -50.37 -8.17
CA ASN A 229 -36.39 -51.60 -8.72
C ASN A 229 -35.27 -52.47 -9.30
N ARG A 230 -35.35 -53.76 -8.95
CA ARG A 230 -34.54 -54.88 -9.43
C ARG A 230 -34.50 -54.95 -10.95
N LEU A 231 -33.33 -55.27 -11.48
CA LEU A 231 -33.18 -56.15 -12.65
C LEU A 231 -31.97 -57.05 -12.42
N SER A 232 -32.23 -58.35 -12.56
CA SER A 232 -31.33 -59.48 -12.40
C SER A 232 -30.79 -59.94 -13.75
N SER A 233 -29.50 -60.24 -13.85
CA SER A 233 -29.01 -61.44 -14.54
C SER A 233 -27.53 -61.65 -14.27
N ALA A 234 -27.20 -62.91 -13.99
CA ALA A 234 -25.93 -63.41 -13.52
C ALA A 234 -24.86 -63.52 -14.62
N GLY A 235 -23.60 -63.42 -14.21
CA GLY A 235 -22.42 -63.72 -15.01
C GLY A 235 -21.17 -63.71 -14.12
N LYS A 236 -20.84 -64.89 -13.57
CA LYS A 236 -19.61 -65.19 -12.81
C LYS A 236 -18.38 -64.89 -13.68
N GLU A 237 -17.37 -64.18 -13.16
CA GLU A 237 -15.97 -64.58 -13.33
C GLU A 237 -14.96 -63.85 -12.41
N ARG A 238 -14.39 -64.66 -11.51
CA ARG A 238 -13.02 -64.74 -10.97
C ARG A 238 -12.18 -63.45 -10.75
N HIS A 239 -11.85 -63.25 -9.47
CA HIS A 239 -10.70 -62.50 -8.94
C HIS A 239 -9.37 -62.82 -9.65
N PRO A 240 -8.51 -61.79 -9.80
CA PRO A 240 -7.14 -61.94 -9.32
C PRO A 240 -6.68 -60.77 -8.43
N GLN A 241 -6.20 -61.15 -7.25
CA GLN A 241 -5.02 -60.66 -6.51
C GLN A 241 -4.73 -59.15 -6.43
N HIS A 242 -4.65 -58.71 -5.17
CA HIS A 242 -4.09 -57.46 -4.68
C HIS A 242 -2.83 -56.98 -5.42
N ARG A 243 -2.89 -55.74 -5.94
CA ARG A 243 -1.76 -54.80 -5.95
C ARG A 243 -2.19 -53.57 -5.16
N PRO A 244 -1.39 -53.04 -4.22
CA PRO A 244 -1.72 -51.77 -3.58
C PRO A 244 -1.60 -50.68 -4.65
N ALA A 245 -2.70 -49.98 -4.93
CA ALA A 245 -2.67 -48.74 -5.69
C ALA A 245 -1.93 -47.69 -4.85
N ALA A 246 -0.61 -47.62 -5.04
CA ALA A 246 0.20 -46.51 -4.58
C ALA A 246 -0.35 -45.21 -5.19
N ALA A 247 -0.47 -44.20 -4.34
CA ALA A 247 -0.98 -42.88 -4.66
C ALA A 247 -0.27 -42.24 -5.86
N MET A 248 -1.05 -41.59 -6.73
CA MET A 248 -0.54 -40.51 -7.56
C MET A 248 -1.49 -39.32 -7.38
N LYS A 249 -1.45 -38.71 -6.18
CA LYS A 249 -1.85 -37.31 -6.05
C LYS A 249 -0.82 -36.51 -6.83
N SER A 250 -1.14 -36.16 -8.07
CA SER A 250 -0.45 -35.10 -8.79
C SER A 250 -0.63 -33.82 -7.96
N ALA A 251 0.35 -33.50 -7.11
CA ALA A 251 0.36 -32.24 -6.40
C ALA A 251 0.75 -31.17 -7.42
N THR A 252 -0.23 -30.37 -7.85
CA THR A 252 0.02 -29.19 -8.68
C THR A 252 1.13 -28.36 -8.01
N PRO A 253 2.19 -27.96 -8.74
CA PRO A 253 3.26 -27.15 -8.17
C PRO A 253 2.69 -25.87 -7.52
N PRO A 254 3.27 -25.39 -6.42
CA PRO A 254 2.78 -24.20 -5.74
C PRO A 254 2.89 -22.97 -6.65
N CYS A 255 1.84 -22.15 -6.65
CA CYS A 255 1.76 -20.89 -7.39
C CYS A 255 2.96 -19.99 -7.08
N LYS A 256 3.81 -19.73 -8.08
CA LYS A 256 4.98 -18.86 -7.90
C LYS A 256 4.64 -17.43 -8.30
N LEU A 257 4.94 -16.45 -7.46
CA LEU A 257 4.71 -15.03 -7.76
C LEU A 257 5.68 -14.49 -8.84
N GLU A 258 6.91 -15.00 -8.88
CA GLU A 258 7.95 -14.51 -9.79
C GLU A 258 7.60 -14.72 -11.27
N GLY A 259 7.95 -13.75 -12.11
CA GLY A 259 7.82 -13.78 -13.57
C GLY A 259 6.85 -12.73 -14.10
N THR A 260 6.47 -12.90 -15.36
CA THR A 260 5.56 -11.98 -16.06
C THR A 260 4.10 -12.39 -15.88
N TRP A 261 3.23 -11.40 -15.78
CA TRP A 261 1.79 -11.54 -15.63
C TRP A 261 1.05 -10.48 -16.44
N TYR A 262 -0.13 -10.83 -16.93
CA TYR A 262 -0.99 -9.98 -17.75
C TYR A 262 -2.40 -9.92 -17.19
N ASN A 263 -3.01 -8.73 -17.14
CA ASN A 263 -4.41 -8.60 -16.74
C ASN A 263 -5.38 -8.49 -17.92
N GLU A 264 -6.67 -8.52 -17.62
CA GLU A 264 -7.76 -8.42 -18.57
C GLU A 264 -7.84 -7.06 -19.31
N LEU A 265 -7.12 -6.05 -18.81
CA LEU A 265 -7.02 -4.72 -19.44
C LEU A 265 -5.84 -4.63 -20.42
N GLY A 266 -4.98 -5.65 -20.49
CA GLY A 266 -3.79 -5.68 -21.34
C GLY A 266 -2.52 -5.12 -20.67
N SER A 267 -2.57 -4.87 -19.37
CA SER A 267 -1.40 -4.41 -18.59
C SER A 267 -0.44 -5.55 -18.29
N GLU A 268 0.85 -5.24 -18.22
CA GLU A 268 1.94 -6.19 -17.92
C GLU A 268 2.55 -5.85 -16.56
N VAL A 269 2.76 -6.86 -15.73
CA VAL A 269 3.60 -6.75 -14.52
C VAL A 269 4.65 -7.85 -14.49
N ILE A 270 5.90 -7.47 -14.19
CA ILE A 270 7.04 -8.38 -14.07
C ILE A 270 7.51 -8.34 -12.64
N LEU A 271 7.39 -9.46 -11.93
CA LEU A 271 7.68 -9.56 -10.50
C LEU A 271 8.91 -10.43 -10.25
N LYS A 272 9.73 -10.01 -9.30
CA LYS A 272 10.79 -10.80 -8.66
C LYS A 272 10.57 -10.73 -7.16
N GLN A 273 10.75 -11.86 -6.49
CA GLN A 273 10.65 -11.95 -5.03
C GLN A 273 11.94 -12.55 -4.49
N ASP A 274 12.55 -11.91 -3.49
CA ASP A 274 13.71 -12.47 -2.81
C ASP A 274 13.32 -13.36 -1.63
N ASN A 275 14.32 -14.01 -1.02
CA ASN A 275 14.10 -14.91 0.12
C ASN A 275 13.62 -14.20 1.39
N ALA A 276 13.76 -12.86 1.47
CA ALA A 276 13.19 -12.07 2.56
C ALA A 276 11.70 -11.71 2.29
N GLY A 277 11.17 -12.12 1.15
CA GLY A 277 9.80 -11.85 0.73
C GLY A 277 9.62 -10.50 0.06
N ILE A 278 10.69 -9.73 -0.17
CA ILE A 278 10.62 -8.41 -0.82
C ILE A 278 10.31 -8.60 -2.29
N ILE A 279 9.28 -7.90 -2.76
CA ILE A 279 8.82 -7.92 -4.15
C ILE A 279 9.36 -6.68 -4.85
N LYS A 280 10.02 -6.88 -5.98
CA LYS A 280 10.50 -5.83 -6.89
C LYS A 280 10.07 -6.14 -8.31
N GLY A 281 9.91 -5.11 -9.12
CA GLY A 281 9.45 -5.33 -10.48
C GLY A 281 9.20 -4.07 -11.28
N GLU A 282 8.54 -4.27 -12.41
CA GLU A 282 8.11 -3.21 -13.32
C GLU A 282 6.64 -3.45 -13.69
N TYR A 283 5.88 -2.37 -13.81
CA TYR A 283 4.49 -2.37 -14.22
C TYR A 283 4.31 -1.47 -15.44
N ARG A 284 3.61 -1.97 -16.47
CA ARG A 284 3.19 -1.23 -17.66
C ARG A 284 1.67 -1.31 -17.76
N THR A 285 1.00 -0.18 -17.54
CA THR A 285 -0.46 -0.12 -17.62
C THR A 285 -0.92 0.10 -19.05
N ALA A 286 -1.96 -0.62 -19.45
CA ALA A 286 -2.66 -0.40 -20.72
C ALA A 286 -3.76 0.67 -20.61
N VAL A 287 -4.02 1.20 -19.41
CA VAL A 287 -5.08 2.18 -19.15
C VAL A 287 -4.57 3.35 -18.31
N GLU A 288 -5.17 4.52 -18.52
CA GLU A 288 -4.98 5.69 -17.69
C GLU A 288 -6.24 6.58 -17.71
N GLN A 289 -6.44 7.39 -16.67
CA GLN A 289 -7.60 8.28 -16.59
C GLN A 289 -7.51 9.47 -17.55
N SER A 290 -6.29 9.98 -17.75
CA SER A 290 -6.00 11.10 -18.64
C SER A 290 -4.63 10.90 -19.29
N PRO A 291 -4.40 11.39 -20.51
CA PRO A 291 -3.12 11.28 -21.21
C PRO A 291 -1.91 11.63 -20.33
N GLY A 292 -0.98 10.69 -20.18
CA GLY A 292 0.26 10.86 -19.42
C GLY A 292 0.13 10.72 -17.90
N ALA A 293 -1.05 10.33 -17.38
CA ALA A 293 -1.22 10.06 -15.95
C ALA A 293 -0.39 8.84 -15.49
N ALA A 294 -0.20 7.85 -16.37
CA ALA A 294 0.67 6.71 -16.10
C ALA A 294 2.18 7.05 -16.15
N GLY A 295 2.54 8.25 -16.63
CA GLY A 295 3.91 8.63 -16.96
C GLY A 295 4.30 8.23 -18.39
N ASN A 296 5.58 8.38 -18.72
CA ASN A 296 6.11 8.13 -20.07
C ASN A 296 6.86 6.79 -20.20
N THR A 297 7.06 6.10 -19.08
CA THR A 297 7.83 4.85 -18.99
C THR A 297 7.11 3.85 -18.09
N HIS A 298 7.62 2.62 -18.01
CA HIS A 298 7.19 1.67 -17.00
C HIS A 298 7.37 2.26 -15.58
N SER A 299 6.52 1.81 -14.66
CA SER A 299 6.57 2.19 -13.25
C SER A 299 7.22 1.10 -12.42
N LEU A 300 7.93 1.47 -11.36
CA LEU A 300 8.57 0.50 -10.47
C LEU A 300 7.54 -0.11 -9.52
N VAL A 301 7.70 -1.41 -9.27
CA VAL A 301 6.94 -2.17 -8.29
C VAL A 301 7.80 -2.39 -7.04
N HIS A 302 7.23 -2.12 -5.87
CA HIS A 302 7.85 -2.47 -4.59
C HIS A 302 6.82 -2.98 -3.59
N GLY A 303 7.10 -4.10 -2.92
CA GLY A 303 6.16 -4.73 -2.01
C GLY A 303 6.76 -5.83 -1.16
N ILE A 304 5.90 -6.61 -0.52
CA ILE A 304 6.26 -7.74 0.33
C ILE A 304 5.19 -8.83 0.25
N GLY A 305 5.65 -10.08 0.36
CA GLY A 305 4.82 -11.27 0.53
C GLY A 305 5.60 -12.31 1.33
N ASN A 306 5.02 -13.50 1.54
CA ASN A 306 5.78 -14.60 2.14
C ASN A 306 6.33 -15.52 1.03
N PHE A 307 7.66 -15.58 0.92
CA PHE A 307 8.36 -16.43 -0.05
C PHE A 307 8.28 -17.93 0.28
N HIS A 308 8.22 -18.28 1.56
CA HIS A 308 8.37 -19.66 2.03
C HIS A 308 7.05 -20.43 2.12
N GLU A 309 5.91 -19.72 2.17
CA GLU A 309 4.59 -20.33 2.32
C GLU A 309 3.84 -20.34 0.98
N PRO A 310 3.43 -21.52 0.48
CA PRO A 310 2.66 -21.61 -0.75
C PRO A 310 1.29 -20.95 -0.57
N ASN A 311 0.78 -20.30 -1.63
CA ASN A 311 -0.50 -19.59 -1.61
C ASN A 311 -0.58 -18.51 -0.52
N SER A 312 0.55 -17.94 -0.08
CA SER A 312 0.54 -16.83 0.86
C SER A 312 -0.02 -15.56 0.22
N THR A 313 -0.49 -14.65 1.08
CA THR A 313 -0.93 -13.33 0.64
C THR A 313 0.26 -12.41 0.40
N PHE A 314 0.12 -11.46 -0.51
CA PHE A 314 1.15 -10.50 -0.85
C PHE A 314 0.54 -9.14 -1.16
N GLY A 315 1.37 -8.09 -1.13
CA GLY A 315 0.96 -6.76 -1.53
C GLY A 315 2.11 -5.92 -2.04
N PHE A 316 1.88 -5.17 -3.11
CA PHE A 316 2.88 -4.31 -3.73
C PHE A 316 2.28 -2.99 -4.19
N HIS A 317 3.15 -2.02 -4.44
CA HIS A 317 2.77 -0.67 -4.82
C HIS A 317 3.40 -0.26 -6.15
N VAL A 318 2.67 0.55 -6.90
CA VAL A 318 3.10 1.19 -8.14
C VAL A 318 2.91 2.69 -7.99
N VAL A 319 4.00 3.45 -8.11
CA VAL A 319 3.95 4.91 -8.10
C VAL A 319 3.81 5.42 -9.51
N TRP A 320 2.82 6.28 -9.74
CA TRP A 320 2.58 6.92 -11.02
C TRP A 320 3.11 8.35 -11.00
N ARG A 321 3.79 8.75 -12.09
CA ARG A 321 4.23 10.12 -12.34
C ARG A 321 4.90 10.77 -11.11
N ASN A 322 5.89 10.09 -10.52
CA ASN A 322 6.64 10.58 -9.35
C ASN A 322 5.80 10.93 -8.11
N GLY A 323 4.63 10.30 -7.93
CA GLY A 323 3.81 10.48 -6.72
C GLY A 323 2.60 11.36 -6.88
N GLU A 324 2.20 11.68 -8.13
CA GLU A 324 0.87 12.25 -8.41
C GLU A 324 -0.25 11.27 -8.05
N SER A 325 0.04 9.96 -8.13
CA SER A 325 -0.81 8.92 -7.54
C SER A 325 0.00 7.66 -7.24
N VAL A 326 -0.60 6.76 -6.45
CA VAL A 326 -0.04 5.45 -6.13
C VAL A 326 -1.14 4.41 -6.10
N THR A 327 -0.88 3.24 -6.69
CA THR A 327 -1.78 2.09 -6.59
C THR A 327 -1.13 1.03 -5.71
N GLY A 328 -1.85 0.58 -4.68
CA GLY A 328 -1.51 -0.61 -3.93
C GLY A 328 -2.35 -1.78 -4.44
N PHE A 329 -1.70 -2.89 -4.77
CA PHE A 329 -2.32 -4.17 -5.11
C PHE A 329 -2.11 -5.14 -3.95
N VAL A 330 -3.14 -5.92 -3.63
CA VAL A 330 -3.07 -6.99 -2.64
C VAL A 330 -3.90 -8.18 -3.09
N GLY A 331 -3.41 -9.39 -2.81
CA GLY A 331 -4.09 -10.60 -3.21
C GLY A 331 -3.34 -11.86 -2.80
N GLN A 332 -3.66 -12.94 -3.49
CA GLN A 332 -3.13 -14.27 -3.30
C GLN A 332 -2.95 -14.96 -4.65
N CYS A 333 -1.93 -15.80 -4.75
CA CYS A 333 -1.66 -16.62 -5.93
C CYS A 333 -2.45 -17.93 -5.83
N HIS A 334 -3.24 -18.27 -6.86
CA HIS A 334 -4.06 -19.48 -6.90
C HIS A 334 -3.72 -20.34 -8.12
N SER A 335 -3.33 -21.60 -7.89
CA SER A 335 -3.11 -22.60 -8.95
C SER A 335 -4.33 -23.49 -9.24
N THR A 336 -5.33 -23.50 -8.35
CA THR A 336 -6.41 -24.51 -8.35
C THR A 336 -7.79 -23.96 -8.62
N CYS A 337 -7.92 -22.64 -8.79
CA CYS A 337 -9.22 -21.96 -8.90
C CYS A 337 -9.63 -21.56 -10.32
N ALA A 338 -8.75 -21.76 -11.29
CA ALA A 338 -9.12 -21.73 -12.69
C ALA A 338 -9.59 -23.13 -13.12
N LEU A 339 -10.62 -23.21 -13.95
CA LEU A 339 -11.18 -24.45 -14.51
C LEU A 339 -10.10 -25.33 -15.20
N GLU A 340 -8.93 -24.77 -15.50
CA GLU A 340 -7.82 -25.42 -16.21
C GLU A 340 -6.52 -25.55 -15.38
N GLN A 341 -6.57 -25.44 -14.04
CA GLN A 341 -5.36 -25.54 -13.18
C GLN A 341 -4.25 -24.52 -13.53
N MET A 342 -4.65 -23.31 -13.91
CA MET A 342 -3.74 -22.23 -14.25
C MET A 342 -3.46 -21.34 -13.04
N ASP A 343 -2.20 -20.94 -12.89
CA ASP A 343 -1.78 -19.93 -11.94
C ASP A 343 -2.46 -18.59 -12.26
N THR A 344 -3.15 -18.03 -11.27
CA THR A 344 -3.86 -16.76 -11.34
C THR A 344 -3.52 -15.89 -10.14
N LEU A 345 -3.35 -14.59 -10.36
CA LEU A 345 -3.35 -13.59 -9.29
C LEU A 345 -4.66 -12.84 -9.34
N GLU A 346 -5.56 -13.16 -8.41
CA GLU A 346 -6.75 -12.32 -8.19
C GLU A 346 -6.35 -11.20 -7.23
N MET A 347 -6.25 -9.99 -7.74
CA MET A 347 -5.78 -8.84 -6.99
C MET A 347 -6.85 -7.79 -6.87
N ARG A 348 -6.96 -7.23 -5.68
CA ARG A 348 -7.72 -6.01 -5.44
C ARG A 348 -6.74 -4.87 -5.29
N TRP A 349 -7.17 -3.70 -5.70
CA TRP A 349 -6.33 -2.54 -5.63
C TRP A 349 -7.09 -1.33 -5.13
N ILE A 350 -6.34 -0.47 -4.46
CA ILE A 350 -6.74 0.88 -4.13
C ILE A 350 -5.74 1.83 -4.77
N LEU A 351 -6.23 2.86 -5.43
CA LEU A 351 -5.42 3.92 -6.02
C LEU A 351 -5.69 5.21 -5.27
N TRP A 352 -4.64 5.80 -4.71
CA TRP A 352 -4.70 7.14 -4.10
C TRP A 352 -4.23 8.19 -5.10
N GLN A 353 -5.11 9.15 -5.41
CA GLN A 353 -4.83 10.36 -6.16
C GLN A 353 -4.41 11.46 -5.20
N SER A 354 -3.28 12.10 -5.48
CA SER A 354 -2.81 13.23 -4.68
C SER A 354 -3.86 14.34 -4.62
N ILE A 355 -3.97 14.93 -3.44
CA ILE A 355 -4.89 16.04 -3.15
C ILE A 355 -4.07 17.26 -2.75
N ASP A 356 -4.54 18.43 -3.17
CA ASP A 356 -3.92 19.71 -2.80
C ASP A 356 -4.35 20.18 -1.41
N LYS A 357 -5.58 19.81 -1.02
CA LYS A 357 -6.23 20.26 0.21
C LYS A 357 -6.67 19.07 1.03
N CYS A 358 -6.44 19.12 2.34
CA CYS A 358 -6.86 18.07 3.26
C CYS A 358 -8.36 17.75 3.16
N GLN A 359 -9.22 18.74 2.86
CA GLN A 359 -10.67 18.56 2.71
C GLN A 359 -11.05 17.72 1.49
N ASP A 360 -10.18 17.61 0.47
CA ASP A 360 -10.46 16.89 -0.77
C ASP A 360 -10.20 15.37 -0.67
N HIS A 361 -9.81 14.88 0.51
CA HIS A 361 -9.50 13.46 0.74
C HIS A 361 -10.67 12.50 0.46
N TRP A 362 -11.89 13.01 0.30
CA TRP A 362 -13.09 12.18 0.13
C TRP A 362 -13.13 11.54 -1.27
N ARG A 363 -12.47 12.18 -2.25
CA ARG A 363 -12.40 11.73 -3.64
C ARG A 363 -11.05 11.13 -4.03
N SER A 364 -10.12 11.01 -3.08
CA SER A 364 -8.74 10.62 -3.39
C SER A 364 -8.58 9.13 -3.68
N THR A 365 -9.53 8.28 -3.31
CA THR A 365 -9.37 6.82 -3.46
C THR A 365 -10.27 6.25 -4.54
N LEU A 366 -9.67 5.54 -5.50
CA LEU A 366 -10.35 4.62 -6.40
C LEU A 366 -10.11 3.17 -5.95
N TYR A 367 -11.02 2.28 -6.31
CA TYR A 367 -10.96 0.86 -5.96
C TYR A 367 -11.31 0.00 -7.17
N GLY A 368 -10.66 -1.15 -7.29
CA GLY A 368 -11.04 -2.15 -8.28
C GLY A 368 -10.42 -3.51 -8.04
N VAL A 369 -10.64 -4.39 -9.02
CA VAL A 369 -10.19 -5.77 -9.03
C VAL A 369 -9.59 -6.06 -10.39
N ASN A 370 -8.51 -6.83 -10.44
CA ASN A 370 -7.94 -7.35 -11.66
C ASN A 370 -7.54 -8.81 -11.48
N THR A 371 -7.61 -9.57 -12.57
CA THR A 371 -7.16 -10.96 -12.62
C THR A 371 -5.97 -11.06 -13.53
N PHE A 372 -4.82 -11.45 -12.97
CA PHE A 372 -3.61 -11.63 -13.76
C PHE A 372 -3.33 -13.10 -14.04
N THR A 373 -2.92 -13.37 -15.27
CA THR A 373 -2.57 -14.70 -15.80
C THR A 373 -1.17 -14.69 -16.38
N ARG A 374 -0.61 -15.88 -16.61
CA ARG A 374 0.69 -16.04 -17.28
C ARG A 374 0.65 -15.82 -18.78
N TYR A 375 -0.52 -15.98 -19.38
CA TYR A 375 -0.76 -15.71 -20.80
C TYR A 375 -1.46 -14.37 -20.96
N GLU A 376 -1.26 -13.78 -22.12
CA GLU A 376 -1.86 -12.50 -22.48
C GLU A 376 -3.36 -12.64 -22.74
N GLN A 377 -4.17 -11.81 -22.08
CA GLN A 377 -5.63 -11.78 -22.24
C GLN A 377 -6.10 -10.67 -23.20
N ALA A 378 -5.34 -9.58 -23.30
CA ALA A 378 -5.62 -8.43 -24.16
C ALA A 378 -4.31 -7.74 -24.57
N ALA A 379 -4.31 -7.13 -25.76
CA ALA A 379 -3.17 -6.37 -26.27
C ALA A 379 -2.87 -5.15 -25.39
N GLY A 380 -1.60 -4.76 -25.31
CA GLY A 380 -1.17 -3.61 -24.51
C GLY A 380 0.35 -3.41 -24.55
N PRO A 381 0.89 -2.50 -23.72
CA PRO A 381 2.32 -2.21 -23.70
C PRO A 381 3.14 -3.40 -23.20
N ARG A 382 4.26 -3.70 -23.88
CA ARG A 382 5.14 -4.83 -23.56
C ARG A 382 6.57 -4.36 -23.32
N LYS A 383 7.24 -4.98 -22.35
CA LYS A 383 8.67 -4.78 -22.14
C LYS A 383 9.48 -5.14 -23.39
N ALA A 384 9.15 -6.28 -24.00
CA ALA A 384 9.87 -6.82 -25.14
C ALA A 384 9.82 -5.89 -26.37
N GLU A 385 8.75 -5.10 -26.49
CA GLU A 385 8.52 -4.17 -27.61
C GLU A 385 8.97 -2.74 -27.26
N ASN A 386 9.49 -2.51 -26.05
CA ASN A 386 9.82 -1.20 -25.51
C ASN A 386 8.63 -0.21 -25.54
N VAL A 387 7.40 -0.72 -25.38
CA VAL A 387 6.18 0.08 -25.26
C VAL A 387 5.79 0.16 -23.78
N HIS A 388 5.42 1.35 -23.31
CA HIS A 388 5.25 1.60 -21.88
C HIS A 388 3.93 2.27 -21.52
N VAL A 389 3.42 3.09 -22.43
CA VAL A 389 2.22 3.90 -22.23
C VAL A 389 1.05 3.29 -23.01
N PRO A 390 -0.20 3.50 -22.54
CA PRO A 390 -1.39 3.10 -23.28
C PRO A 390 -1.36 3.62 -24.72
N ASN A 391 -1.57 2.73 -25.70
CA ASN A 391 -1.70 3.13 -27.10
C ASN A 391 -2.99 3.95 -27.26
N ARG A 392 -2.85 5.19 -27.72
CA ARG A 392 -4.00 6.03 -28.07
C ARG A 392 -4.57 5.54 -29.39
N ALA A 393 -5.72 4.86 -29.36
CA ALA A 393 -6.49 4.67 -30.58
C ALA A 393 -6.94 6.07 -31.07
N GLY A 394 -6.24 6.62 -32.06
CA GLY A 394 -6.69 7.81 -32.80
C GLY A 394 -5.76 9.03 -32.87
N GLU A 395 -4.51 9.00 -32.40
CA GLU A 395 -3.52 10.03 -32.78
C GLU A 395 -2.17 9.40 -33.09
N ASP A 396 -1.71 9.57 -34.32
CA ASP A 396 -0.32 9.34 -34.71
C ASP A 396 0.58 10.27 -33.88
N ILE A 397 1.17 9.73 -32.81
CA ILE A 397 2.23 10.43 -32.09
C ILE A 397 3.46 10.41 -33.00
N LYS A 398 3.66 11.50 -33.77
CA LYS A 398 4.97 11.75 -34.37
C LYS A 398 6.00 11.81 -33.23
N PRO A 399 7.12 11.08 -33.34
CA PRO A 399 8.20 11.21 -32.37
C PRO A 399 8.59 12.68 -32.26
N ILE A 400 8.58 13.22 -31.02
CA ILE A 400 9.19 14.51 -30.76
C ILE A 400 10.69 14.29 -30.94
N GLU A 401 11.23 14.75 -32.07
CA GLU A 401 12.68 14.79 -32.25
C GLU A 401 13.29 15.65 -31.14
N PRO A 402 14.42 15.23 -30.55
CA PRO A 402 15.11 16.06 -29.59
C PRO A 402 15.50 17.36 -30.29
N ILE A 403 15.09 18.50 -29.70
CA ILE A 403 15.52 19.82 -30.12
C ILE A 403 17.05 19.81 -30.08
N SER A 404 17.65 19.71 -31.27
CA SER A 404 19.05 19.98 -31.52
C SER A 404 19.35 21.37 -30.98
N ALA A 405 20.11 21.40 -29.88
CA ALA A 405 20.75 22.61 -29.41
C ALA A 405 21.87 22.99 -30.39
N SER A 406 21.48 23.62 -31.50
CA SER A 406 22.41 24.27 -32.42
C SER A 406 21.89 25.67 -32.76
N CYS A 407 21.98 26.56 -31.78
CA CYS A 407 22.05 28.00 -31.99
C CYS A 407 22.59 28.63 -30.71
N CYS A 408 23.90 28.57 -30.53
CA CYS A 408 24.70 29.47 -29.70
C CYS A 408 26.18 29.15 -29.94
N HIS A 409 26.69 29.46 -31.14
CA HIS A 409 28.12 29.67 -31.31
C HIS A 409 28.44 31.12 -30.99
N GLY A 410 29.05 31.27 -29.81
CA GLY A 410 30.02 32.29 -29.40
C GLY A 410 30.05 33.61 -30.14
N ALA A 411 29.41 34.62 -29.54
CA ALA A 411 30.00 35.95 -29.52
C ALA A 411 31.33 35.87 -28.74
N SER A 412 32.38 36.36 -29.38
CA SER A 412 33.77 36.30 -28.96
C SER A 412 34.03 36.78 -27.52
N PHE A 413 34.75 35.95 -26.76
CA PHE A 413 35.50 36.31 -25.56
C PHE A 413 36.57 37.36 -25.93
N LEU A 414 36.25 38.65 -25.94
CA LEU A 414 37.28 39.72 -26.00
C LEU A 414 36.82 41.11 -25.53
N SER A 415 35.67 41.26 -24.89
CA SER A 415 35.16 42.58 -24.46
C SER A 415 35.01 42.80 -22.95
N LEU A 416 35.41 41.83 -22.10
CA LEU A 416 35.30 41.94 -20.64
C LEU A 416 36.60 42.30 -19.92
N LEU A 417 37.67 42.65 -20.64
CA LEU A 417 38.94 43.13 -20.06
C LEU A 417 39.13 44.66 -20.11
N PHE A 418 38.12 45.43 -20.53
CA PHE A 418 38.24 46.90 -20.65
C PHE A 418 37.34 47.72 -19.72
N ILE A 419 36.56 47.08 -18.83
CA ILE A 419 35.65 47.78 -17.89
C ILE A 419 36.13 47.69 -16.42
N LEU A 420 37.34 47.16 -16.17
CA LEU A 420 37.94 47.08 -14.83
C LEU A 420 39.17 47.98 -14.64
N LEU A 421 39.42 48.95 -15.53
CA LEU A 421 40.55 49.89 -15.43
C LEU A 421 40.17 51.38 -15.39
N LEU A 422 38.92 51.72 -15.04
CA LEU A 422 38.46 53.11 -14.96
C LEU A 422 37.79 53.50 -13.63
N VAL A 423 37.99 52.73 -12.55
CA VAL A 423 37.56 53.11 -11.18
C VAL A 423 38.72 53.07 -10.17
N ALA A 424 39.96 53.14 -10.64
CA ALA A 424 41.12 53.33 -9.79
C ALA A 424 42.19 54.16 -10.50
N LEU A 425 41.91 55.45 -10.68
CA LEU A 425 42.86 56.58 -10.64
C LEU A 425 42.08 57.91 -10.74
#